data_AF-A0A377AZG5-F1
#
_entry.id   AF-A0A377AZG5-F1
#
_cell.length_a   1.000
_cell.length_b   1.000
_cell.length_c   1.000
_cell.angle_alpha   90.00
_cell.angle_beta   90.00
_cell.angle_gamma   90.00
#
_symmetry.space_group_name_H-M   'P 1'
#
loop_
_entity.id
_entity.type
_entity.pdbx_description
1 polymer ?
#
loop_
_entity_poly.entity_id
_entity_poly.type
_entity_poly.pdbx_seq_one_letter_code
_entity_poly.pdbx_strand_id
1 'polypeptide(L)'
;MSRFTILRRHVLHNALPPVIPRLGLQFSTMLTLAMITEMVFSWPGLGRWLINAIRQQDYAAISAGVMVCGSLVIIVNVISDILGAMANPLKHKEWYALR
;
A
#
# COMPACT_ATOMS: atom_id res chain seq x y z
N MET A 1 38.28 5.58 1.13
CA MET A 1 36.85 5.73 1.52
C MET A 1 36.21 4.35 1.50
N SER A 2 35.70 3.86 2.63
CA SER A 2 35.19 2.49 2.78
C SER A 2 33.94 2.28 1.92
N ARG A 3 33.91 1.16 1.18
CA ARG A 3 32.82 0.80 0.24
C ARG A 3 31.45 0.75 0.93
N PHE A 4 31.40 0.40 2.21
CA PHE A 4 30.19 0.35 3.03
C PHE A 4 29.53 1.73 3.23
N THR A 5 30.32 2.79 3.36
CA THR A 5 29.79 4.16 3.55
C THR A 5 29.22 4.72 2.25
N ILE A 6 29.82 4.38 1.11
CA ILE A 6 29.33 4.76 -0.23
C ILE A 6 28.04 3.99 -0.54
N LEU A 7 27.99 2.68 -0.25
CA LEU A 7 26.81 1.86 -0.47
C LEU A 7 25.61 2.34 0.36
N ARG A 8 25.76 2.56 1.67
CA ARG A 8 24.67 3.08 2.51
C ARG A 8 24.24 4.49 2.12
N ARG A 9 25.17 5.38 1.74
CA ARG A 9 24.84 6.78 1.45
C ARG A 9 24.32 7.01 0.03
N HIS A 10 24.81 6.27 -0.98
CA HIS A 10 24.37 6.42 -2.37
C HIS A 10 23.29 5.42 -2.77
N VAL A 11 23.41 4.14 -2.40
CA VAL A 11 22.42 3.12 -2.82
C VAL A 11 21.13 3.26 -2.03
N LEU A 12 21.17 3.53 -0.72
CA LEU A 12 19.94 3.69 0.06
C LEU A 12 19.15 4.92 -0.41
N HIS A 13 19.82 6.06 -0.60
CA HIS A 13 19.18 7.31 -1.04
C HIS A 13 18.65 7.24 -2.49
N ASN A 14 19.28 6.44 -3.36
CA ASN A 14 18.86 6.26 -4.75
C ASN A 14 17.89 5.06 -4.95
N ALA A 15 17.82 4.12 -4.01
CA ALA A 15 16.89 2.97 -4.05
C ALA A 15 15.60 3.19 -3.25
N LEU A 16 15.59 4.11 -2.28
CA LEU A 16 14.38 4.58 -1.58
C LEU A 16 13.25 5.00 -2.54
N PRO A 17 13.50 5.85 -3.57
CA PRO A 17 12.44 6.32 -4.47
C PRO A 17 11.63 5.21 -5.20
N PRO A 18 12.25 4.18 -5.80
CA PRO A 18 11.49 3.11 -6.46
C PRO A 18 11.02 1.99 -5.52
N VAL A 19 11.45 1.95 -4.26
CA VAL A 19 11.05 0.91 -3.29
C VAL A 19 9.77 1.31 -2.56
N ILE A 20 9.59 2.58 -2.23
CA ILE A 20 8.44 3.05 -1.44
C ILE A 20 7.09 2.80 -2.15
N PRO A 21 6.89 3.15 -3.45
CA PRO A 21 5.64 2.86 -4.15
C PRO A 21 5.39 1.36 -4.30
N ARG A 22 6.46 0.56 -4.47
CA ARG A 22 6.36 -0.90 -4.56
C ARG A 22 5.89 -1.52 -3.25
N LEU A 23 6.32 -0.98 -2.10
CA LEU A 23 5.81 -1.40 -0.80
C LEU A 23 4.32 -1.06 -0.63
N GLY A 24 3.86 0.09 -1.14
CA GLY A 24 2.43 0.45 -1.14
C GLY A 24 1.56 -0.55 -1.92
N LEU A 25 1.99 -0.93 -3.11
CA LEU A 25 1.33 -1.98 -3.90
C LEU A 25 1.35 -3.34 -3.20
N GLN A 26 2.49 -3.71 -2.60
CA GLN A 26 2.63 -4.95 -1.82
C GLN A 26 1.68 -4.96 -0.62
N PHE A 27 1.47 -3.81 0.01
CA PHE A 27 0.56 -3.65 1.15
C PHE A 27 -0.87 -4.03 0.81
N SER A 28 -1.37 -3.66 -0.38
CA SER A 28 -2.71 -4.05 -0.83
C SER A 28 -2.82 -5.57 -0.94
N THR A 29 -1.79 -6.23 -1.47
CA THR A 29 -1.76 -7.70 -1.59
C THR A 29 -1.70 -8.36 -0.21
N MET A 30 -0.94 -7.80 0.72
CA MET A 30 -0.87 -8.30 2.10
C MET A 30 -2.18 -8.10 2.85
N LEU A 31 -2.90 -7.00 2.61
CA LEU A 31 -4.23 -6.78 3.20
C LEU A 31 -5.24 -7.83 2.72
N THR A 32 -5.25 -8.14 1.42
CA THR A 32 -6.08 -9.22 0.86
C THR A 32 -5.76 -10.57 1.48
N LEU A 33 -4.47 -10.89 1.62
CA LEU A 33 -4.03 -12.12 2.28
C LEU A 33 -4.41 -12.13 3.77
N ALA A 34 -4.32 -11.00 4.45
CA ALA A 34 -4.73 -10.86 5.85
C ALA A 34 -6.22 -11.19 6.02
N MET A 35 -7.09 -10.66 5.16
CA MET A 35 -8.53 -10.98 5.18
C MET A 35 -8.80 -12.49 5.00
N ILE A 36 -8.05 -13.16 4.13
CA ILE A 36 -8.14 -14.62 3.96
C ILE A 36 -7.72 -15.34 5.25
N THR A 37 -6.63 -14.90 5.88
CA THR A 37 -6.17 -15.50 7.14
C THR A 37 -7.12 -15.25 8.31
N GLU A 38 -7.80 -14.09 8.38
CA GLU A 38 -8.85 -13.82 9.37
C GLU A 38 -10.01 -14.82 9.26
N MET A 39 -10.40 -15.18 8.02
CA MET A 39 -11.44 -16.17 7.77
C MET A 39 -11.00 -17.58 8.18
N VAL A 40 -9.80 -18.00 7.77
CA VAL A 40 -9.31 -19.36 8.03
C VAL A 40 -9.11 -19.60 9.53
N PHE A 41 -8.49 -18.66 10.24
CA PHE A 41 -8.20 -18.78 11.67
C PHE A 41 -9.36 -18.35 12.57
N SER A 42 -10.50 -17.95 12.00
CA SER A 42 -11.64 -17.46 12.77
C SER A 42 -11.27 -16.33 13.75
N TRP A 43 -10.35 -15.46 13.35
CA TRP A 43 -9.96 -14.31 14.17
C TRP A 43 -11.01 -13.19 13.97
N PRO A 44 -11.47 -12.52 15.05
CA PRO A 44 -12.44 -11.44 14.91
C PRO A 44 -11.77 -10.23 14.26
N GLY A 45 -12.10 -9.99 12.99
CA GLY A 45 -11.50 -8.94 12.15
C GLY A 45 -12.49 -8.36 11.13
N LEU A 46 -12.02 -7.36 10.38
CA LEU A 46 -12.84 -6.61 9.41
C LEU A 46 -13.31 -7.49 8.24
N GLY A 47 -12.48 -8.40 7.75
CA GLY A 47 -12.86 -9.31 6.66
C GLY A 47 -13.97 -10.26 7.10
N ARG A 48 -13.87 -10.82 8.30
CA ARG A 48 -14.88 -11.73 8.84
C ARG A 48 -16.23 -11.03 9.11
N TRP A 49 -16.21 -9.77 9.52
CA TRP A 49 -17.42 -8.94 9.67
C TRP A 49 -18.11 -8.71 8.32
N LEU A 50 -17.34 -8.40 7.27
CA LEU A 50 -17.86 -8.22 5.92
C LEU A 50 -18.53 -9.50 5.37
N ILE A 51 -17.92 -10.67 5.56
CA ILE A 51 -18.53 -11.95 5.14
C ILE A 51 -19.82 -12.25 5.90
N ASN A 52 -19.88 -11.92 7.20
CA ASN A 52 -21.10 -12.12 7.97
C ASN A 52 -22.23 -11.21 7.47
N ALA A 53 -21.92 -9.95 7.11
CA ALA A 53 -22.88 -9.03 6.48
C ALA A 53 -23.36 -9.55 5.11
N ILE A 54 -22.46 -10.13 4.29
CA ILE A 54 -22.82 -10.79 3.02
C ILE A 54 -23.77 -11.96 3.26
N ARG A 55 -23.51 -12.79 4.28
CA ARG A 55 -24.39 -13.92 4.64
C ARG A 55 -25.76 -13.49 5.14
N GLN A 56 -25.85 -12.35 5.82
CA GLN A 56 -27.11 -11.78 6.29
C GLN A 56 -27.83 -10.97 5.21
N GLN A 57 -27.26 -10.85 4.00
CA GLN A 57 -27.80 -10.07 2.89
C GLN A 57 -28.09 -8.60 3.23
N ASP A 58 -27.37 -8.08 4.23
CA ASP A 58 -27.60 -6.74 4.74
C ASP A 58 -26.78 -5.73 3.91
N TYR A 59 -27.35 -5.27 2.81
CA TYR A 59 -26.69 -4.41 1.82
C TYR A 59 -26.13 -3.11 2.44
N ALA A 60 -26.73 -2.60 3.51
CA ALA A 60 -26.24 -1.44 4.25
C ALA A 60 -24.90 -1.73 4.96
N ALA A 61 -24.79 -2.89 5.62
CA ALA A 61 -23.55 -3.29 6.30
C ALA A 61 -22.43 -3.64 5.30
N ILE A 62 -22.78 -4.28 4.17
CA ILE A 62 -21.81 -4.59 3.10
C ILE A 62 -21.20 -3.32 2.52
N SER A 63 -22.03 -2.34 2.16
CA SER A 63 -21.56 -1.07 1.57
C SER A 63 -20.69 -0.27 2.56
N ALA A 64 -21.07 -0.23 3.84
CA ALA A 64 -20.26 0.38 4.89
C ALA A 64 -18.89 -0.31 5.04
N GLY A 65 -18.86 -1.65 5.05
CA GLY A 65 -17.61 -2.40 5.15
C GLY A 65 -16.69 -2.20 3.95
N VAL A 66 -17.24 -2.19 2.73
CA VAL A 66 -16.46 -1.92 1.51
C VAL A 66 -15.93 -0.48 1.50
N MET A 67 -16.72 0.51 1.95
CA MET A 67 -16.26 1.90 2.07
C MET A 67 -15.09 2.03 3.05
N VAL A 68 -15.16 1.39 4.21
CA VAL A 68 -14.08 1.45 5.22
C VAL A 68 -12.82 0.75 4.71
N CYS A 69 -12.93 -0.46 4.14
CA CYS A 69 -11.78 -1.14 3.56
C CYS A 69 -11.17 -0.37 2.38
N GLY A 70 -12.00 0.14 1.47
CA GLY A 70 -11.55 0.92 0.32
C GLY A 70 -10.86 2.22 0.73
N SER A 71 -11.43 2.97 1.68
CA SER A 71 -10.81 4.19 2.19
C SER A 71 -9.47 3.92 2.88
N LEU A 72 -9.34 2.86 3.67
CA LEU A 72 -8.07 2.44 4.25
C LEU A 72 -7.01 2.17 3.18
N VAL A 73 -7.35 1.41 2.14
CA VAL A 73 -6.44 1.09 1.03
C VAL A 73 -6.03 2.34 0.28
N ILE A 74 -6.95 3.26 0.03
CA ILE A 74 -6.66 4.54 -0.64
C ILE A 74 -5.72 5.38 0.23
N ILE A 75 -5.97 5.48 1.54
CA ILE A 75 -5.09 6.23 2.46
C ILE A 75 -3.68 5.67 2.43
N VAL A 76 -3.51 4.36 2.52
CA VAL A 76 -2.19 3.72 2.46
C VAL A 76 -1.50 3.95 1.11
N ASN A 77 -2.25 3.86 0.01
CA ASN A 77 -1.70 4.15 -1.32
C ASN A 77 -1.29 5.61 -1.47
N VAL A 78 -2.10 6.57 -1.00
CA VAL A 78 -1.80 8.00 -1.04
C VAL A 78 -0.56 8.30 -0.21
N ILE A 79 -0.44 7.74 0.99
CA ILE A 79 0.77 7.88 1.82
C ILE A 79 1.99 7.31 1.07
N SER A 80 1.85 6.15 0.44
CA SER A 80 2.93 5.53 -0.34
C SER A 80 3.35 6.38 -1.54
N ASP A 81 2.39 6.98 -2.24
CA ASP A 81 2.65 7.87 -3.37
C ASP A 81 3.31 9.17 -2.92
N ILE A 82 2.85 9.80 -1.83
CA ILE A 82 3.46 11.00 -1.24
C ILE A 82 4.91 10.72 -0.84
N LEU A 83 5.17 9.62 -0.13
CA LEU A 83 6.51 9.24 0.28
C LEU A 83 7.40 8.91 -0.94
N GLY A 84 6.83 8.27 -1.96
CA GLY A 84 7.50 8.02 -3.24
C GLY A 84 7.83 9.31 -4.00
N ALA A 85 6.91 10.28 -4.01
CA ALA A 85 7.07 11.58 -4.65
C ALA A 85 8.12 12.44 -3.92
N MET A 86 8.12 12.43 -2.59
CA MET A 86 9.14 13.11 -1.78
C MET A 86 10.52 12.48 -1.96
N ALA A 87 10.61 11.15 -2.12
CA ALA A 87 11.86 10.45 -2.36
C ALA A 87 12.37 10.59 -3.81
N ASN A 88 11.49 10.87 -4.78
CA ASN A 88 11.84 11.01 -6.20
C ASN A 88 11.64 12.44 -6.75
N PRO A 89 12.59 13.37 -6.55
CA PRO A 89 12.53 14.71 -7.17
C PRO A 89 12.70 14.71 -8.70
N LEU A 90 12.84 13.56 -9.37
CA LEU A 90 13.26 13.46 -10.78
C LEU A 90 12.13 13.33 -11.82
N LYS A 91 10.85 13.25 -11.41
CA LYS A 91 9.71 13.25 -12.37
C LYS A 91 9.65 14.50 -13.26
N HIS A 92 10.39 15.56 -12.94
CA HIS A 92 10.51 16.77 -13.74
C HIS A 92 11.51 16.71 -14.91
N LYS A 93 12.36 15.66 -15.03
CA LYS A 93 13.35 15.61 -16.13
C LYS A 93 12.88 14.90 -17.40
N GLU A 94 11.85 14.06 -17.33
CA GLU A 94 11.32 13.37 -18.53
C GLU A 94 10.65 14.34 -19.52
N TRP A 95 10.15 15.49 -19.02
CA TRP A 95 9.61 16.57 -19.85
C TRP A 95 10.66 17.28 -20.73
N TYR A 96 11.96 17.11 -20.46
CA TYR A 96 13.04 17.70 -21.25
C TYR A 96 13.69 16.72 -22.24
N ALA A 97 13.38 15.42 -22.17
CA ALA A 97 13.92 14.41 -23.09
C ALA A 97 13.12 14.28 -24.40
N LEU A 98 11.97 14.94 -24.48
CA LEU A 98 11.07 14.96 -25.65
C LEU A 98 11.15 16.26 -26.45
N ARG A 99 12.22 17.05 -26.29
CA ARG A 99 12.50 18.23 -27.10
C ARG A 99 13.92 18.19 -27.63
#